data_AF-A0A061NXD7-F1
#
_entry.id   AF-A0A061NXD7-F1
#
_cell.length_a   1.000
_cell.length_b   1.000
_cell.length_c   1.000
_cell.angle_alpha   90.00
_cell.angle_beta   90.00
_cell.angle_gamma   90.00
#
_symmetry.space_group_name_H-M   'P 1'
#
loop_
_entity.id
_entity.type
_entity.pdbx_description
1 polymer ?
#
loop_
_entity_poly.entity_id
_entity_poly.type
_entity_poly.pdbx_seq_one_letter_code
_entity_poly.pdbx_strand_id
1 'polypeptide(L)' 'MSNFKYELVNFTREGMELKNTWIRMSEQEKTMAMKDYPFDKPFEEVIDDLIRWRETLDKNDNL' A
#
# COMPACT_ATOMS: atom_id res chain seq x y z
N MET A 1 6.24 -11.86 -18.94
CA MET A 1 5.38 -12.00 -17.74
C MET A 1 6.15 -12.07 -16.43
N SER A 2 7.36 -12.66 -16.36
CA SER A 2 8.16 -12.76 -15.12
C SER A 2 8.44 -11.40 -14.47
N ASN A 3 8.82 -10.39 -15.24
CA ASN A 3 9.10 -9.05 -14.71
C ASN A 3 7.86 -8.40 -14.10
N PHE A 4 6.68 -8.58 -14.69
CA PHE A 4 5.45 -7.99 -14.15
C PHE A 4 5.08 -8.57 -12.79
N LYS A 5 5.16 -9.90 -12.62
CA LYS A 5 4.92 -10.54 -11.30
C LYS A 5 5.94 -10.09 -10.26
N TYR A 6 7.21 -9.94 -10.65
CA TYR A 6 8.26 -9.43 -9.77
C TYR A 6 8.01 -7.99 -9.34
N GLU A 7 7.73 -7.09 -10.28
CA GLU A 7 7.42 -5.69 -9.98
C GLU A 7 6.16 -5.55 -9.12
N LEU A 8 5.15 -6.39 -9.36
CA LEU A 8 3.94 -6.46 -8.54
C LEU A 8 4.26 -6.84 -7.08
N VAL A 9 5.06 -7.88 -6.85
CA VAL A 9 5.47 -8.28 -5.51
C VAL A 9 6.26 -7.16 -4.82
N ASN A 10 7.21 -6.53 -5.53
CA ASN A 10 7.94 -5.38 -5.00
C ASN A 10 7.00 -4.24 -4.61
N PHE A 11 6.08 -3.86 -5.50
CA PHE A 11 5.09 -2.81 -5.23
C PHE A 11 4.26 -3.10 -3.97
N THR A 12 3.79 -4.34 -3.80
CA THR A 12 3.04 -4.70 -2.58
C THR A 12 3.88 -4.62 -1.30
N ARG A 13 5.19 -4.91 -1.39
CA ARG A 13 6.12 -4.78 -0.27
C ARG A 13 6.32 -3.31 0.09
N GLU A 14 6.62 -2.45 -0.88
CA GLU A 14 6.79 -1.01 -0.65
C GLU A 14 5.50 -0.38 -0.10
N GLY A 15 4.32 -0.83 -0.56
CA GLY A 15 3.03 -0.41 0.00
C GLY A 15 2.89 -0.74 1.49
N MET A 16 3.37 -1.91 1.93
CA MET A 16 3.37 -2.29 3.35
C MET A 16 4.34 -1.43 4.18
N GLU A 17 5.49 -1.08 3.63
CA GLU A 17 6.44 -0.16 4.28
C GLU A 17 5.85 1.24 4.43
N LEU A 18 5.10 1.70 3.42
CA LEU A 18 4.39 2.97 3.46
C LEU A 18 3.28 2.96 4.53
N LYS A 19 2.51 1.87 4.67
CA LYS A 19 1.55 1.68 5.78
C LYS A 19 2.22 1.82 7.14
N ASN A 20 3.34 1.12 7.33
CA ASN A 20 4.06 1.12 8.60
C ASN A 20 4.63 2.51 8.92
N THR A 21 5.09 3.24 7.91
CA THR A 21 5.55 4.62 8.04
C THR A 21 4.39 5.52 8.47
N TRP A 22 3.25 5.42 7.79
CA TRP A 22 2.06 6.18 8.11
C TRP A 22 1.56 5.97 9.54
N ILE A 23 1.54 4.73 10.03
CA ILE A 23 1.13 4.41 11.40
C ILE A 23 2.06 5.05 12.44
N ARG A 24 3.35 5.22 12.12
CA ARG A 24 4.35 5.83 13.01
C ARG A 24 4.36 7.35 12.96
N MET A 25 3.77 7.96 11.94
CA MET A 25 3.66 9.40 11.81
C MET A 25 2.67 9.98 12.83
N SER A 26 3.01 11.14 13.37
CA SER A 26 2.09 11.98 14.12
C SER A 26 0.96 12.52 13.22
N GLU A 27 -0.16 12.93 13.82
CA GLU A 27 -1.27 13.53 13.08
C GLU A 27 -0.87 14.79 12.31
N GLN A 28 0.10 15.56 12.83
CA GLN A 28 0.64 16.72 12.14
C GLN A 28 1.41 16.32 10.88
N GLU A 29 2.26 15.30 10.96
CA GLU A 29 3.00 14.78 9.80
C GLU A 29 2.06 14.18 8.76
N LYS A 30 1.02 13.44 9.19
CA LYS A 30 -0.01 12.91 8.28
C LYS A 30 -0.75 14.04 7.56
N THR A 31 -1.11 15.10 8.29
CA THR A 31 -1.77 16.28 7.71
C THR A 31 -0.89 16.96 6.66
N MET A 32 0.41 17.08 6.93
CA MET A 32 1.37 17.63 5.95
C MET A 32 1.50 16.71 4.73
N ALA A 33 1.63 15.39 4.93
CA ALA A 33 1.74 14.44 3.84
C ALA A 33 0.48 14.43 2.95
N MET A 34 -0.73 14.53 3.51
CA MET A 34 -1.97 14.60 2.72
C MET A 34 -2.08 15.88 1.89
N LYS A 35 -1.39 16.96 2.29
CA LYS A 35 -1.34 18.20 1.51
C LYS A 35 -0.41 18.05 0.31
N ASP A 36 0.74 17.42 0.51
CA ASP A 36 1.75 17.23 -0.53
C ASP A 36 1.39 16.08 -1.49
N TYR A 37 0.66 15.08 -0.99
CA TYR A 37 0.22 13.89 -1.70
C TYR A 37 -1.30 13.68 -1.48
N PRO A 38 -2.15 14.46 -2.17
CA PRO A 38 -3.59 14.33 -2.01
C PRO A 38 -4.09 13.06 -2.68
N PHE A 39 -4.57 12.11 -1.87
CA PHE A 39 -5.26 10.91 -2.35
C PHE A 39 -6.76 11.18 -2.53
N ASP A 40 -7.39 10.50 -3.49
CA ASP A 40 -8.84 10.62 -3.76
C ASP A 40 -9.73 10.08 -2.64
N LYS A 41 -9.14 9.37 -1.68
CA LYS A 41 -9.77 8.79 -0.49
C LYS A 41 -8.76 8.77 0.66
N PRO A 42 -9.18 8.50 1.92
CA PRO A 42 -8.24 8.38 3.03
C PRO A 42 -7.11 7.40 2.72
N PHE A 43 -5.88 7.77 3.06
CA PHE A 43 -4.69 6.97 2.72
C PHE A 43 -4.77 5.55 3.30
N GLU A 44 -5.35 5.40 4.49
CA GLU A 44 -5.62 4.11 5.12
C GLU A 44 -6.46 3.20 4.23
N GLU A 45 -7.48 3.74 3.55
CA GLU A 45 -8.31 2.97 2.62
C GLU A 45 -7.54 2.59 1.35
N VAL A 46 -6.61 3.41 0.88
CA VAL A 46 -5.74 3.08 -0.26
C VAL A 46 -4.88 1.86 0.08
N ILE A 47 -4.28 1.90 1.26
CA ILE A 47 -3.41 0.83 1.75
C ILE A 47 -4.18 -0.46 2.04
N ASP A 48 -5.37 -0.36 2.64
CA ASP A 48 -6.17 -1.55 2.92
C ASP A 48 -6.65 -2.24 1.65
N ASP A 49 -6.97 -1.49 0.59
CA ASP A 49 -7.28 -2.07 -0.72
C ASP A 49 -6.07 -2.78 -1.33
N LEU A 50 -4.86 -2.21 -1.19
CA LEU A 50 -3.61 -2.84 -1.64
C LEU A 50 -3.34 -4.17 -0.92
N ILE A 51 -3.59 -4.22 0.40
CA ILE A 51 -3.43 -5.44 1.20
C ILE A 51 -4.43 -6.51 0.77
N ARG A 52 -5.72 -6.16 0.67
CA ARG A 52 -6.77 -7.11 0.24
C ARG A 52 -6.47 -7.68 -1.13
N TRP A 53 -6.01 -6.84 -2.05
CA TRP A 53 -5.62 -7.29 -3.38
C TRP A 53 -4.43 -8.26 -3.32
N ARG A 54 -3.38 -7.97 -2.53
CA ARG A 54 -2.25 -8.90 -2.30
C ARG A 54 -2.72 -10.23 -1.72
N GLU A 55 -3.54 -10.21 -0.67
CA GLU A 55 -4.08 -11.43 -0.06
C GLU A 55 -4.90 -12.28 -1.05
N THR A 56 -5.55 -11.64 -2.01
CA THR A 56 -6.29 -12.32 -3.09
C THR A 56 -5.32 -13.01 -4.05
N LEU A 57 -4.19 -12.38 -4.39
CA LEU A 57 -3.15 -12.99 -5.22
C LEU A 57 -2.51 -14.20 -4.54
N ASP A 58 -2.18 -14.11 -3.26
CA ASP A 58 -1.57 -15.21 -2.50
C ASP A 58 -2.51 -16.43 -2.40
N LYS A 59 -3.83 -16.21 -2.35
CA LYS A 59 -4.84 -17.29 -2.39
C LYS A 59 -4.93 -17.96 -3.77
N ASN A 60 -4.79 -17.19 -4.85
CA ASN A 60 -4.90 -17.68 -6.22
C ASN A 60 -3.61 -18.36 -6.72
N ASP A 61 -2.44 -17.99 -6.20
CA ASP A 61 -1.16 -18.65 -6.51
C ASP A 61 -1.04 -20.06 -5.86
N ASN A 62 -1.92 -20.40 -4.91
CA ASN A 62 -1.97 -21.69 -4.21
C ASN A 62 -3.03 -22.68 -4.78
N LEU A 63 -3.63 -22.36 -5.93
CA LEU A 63 -4.54 -23.20 -6.71
C LEU A 63 -3.90 -23.58 -8.05
#